data_AF-A0A0R3TAG4-F1
#
_entry.id   AF-A0A0R3TAG4-F1
#
_cell.length_a   1.000
_cell.length_b   1.000
_cell.length_c   1.000
_cell.angle_alpha   90.00
_cell.angle_beta   90.00
_cell.angle_gamma   90.00
#
_symmetry.space_group_name_H-M   'P 1'
#
loop_
_entity.id
_entity.type
_entity.pdbx_description
1 polymer ?
#
loop_
_entity_poly.entity_id
_entity_poly.type
_entity_poly.pdbx_seq_one_letter_code
_entity_poly.pdbx_strand_id
1 'polypeptide(L)'
;MKQSRFAIAILTISLTFLLFYVECFYIIFDLIGDDILLYSYFMIFVSILFINVLYNLIFTITTDPSIAQLMIAQKCGPDWTYCIRCESVRPPRAHHCHQCDVCVIRFDHHCTFLAQCIGLANMKYFMRLLIQVSICCFIATGFNIPYVFRYVYSDWYTWQTLLSILNPAPFALIGWLSWRQFFLCLITSLCALFGPASAIFFIYHLRQVLLNQTSVEVLIAKSKNPSQIRYHNADLRPMNFDLGWRCNLEQVMGDKWLVGFFLPFVTSQLTTDGLSYPLAAN
;
A
#
# COMPACT_ATOMS: atom_id res chain seq x y z
N MET A 1 -15.10 -12.49 -7.03
CA MET A 1 -14.45 -11.21 -6.60
C MET A 1 -14.68 -10.86 -5.14
N LYS A 2 -15.92 -10.74 -4.63
CA LYS A 2 -16.14 -10.45 -3.19
C LYS A 2 -15.51 -11.53 -2.27
N GLN A 3 -15.63 -12.81 -2.64
CA GLN A 3 -15.01 -13.92 -1.91
C GLN A 3 -13.47 -13.87 -1.94
N SER A 4 -12.85 -13.56 -3.08
CA SER A 4 -11.39 -13.45 -3.19
C SER A 4 -10.84 -12.27 -2.40
N ARG A 5 -11.58 -11.14 -2.35
CA ARG A 5 -11.24 -9.99 -1.48
C ARG A 5 -11.22 -10.37 -0.01
N PHE A 6 -12.25 -11.07 0.45
CA PHE A 6 -12.36 -11.48 1.85
C PHE A 6 -11.24 -12.45 2.24
N ALA A 7 -10.92 -13.43 1.38
CA ALA A 7 -9.83 -14.36 1.61
C ALA A 7 -8.46 -13.66 1.69
N ILE A 8 -8.17 -12.75 0.76
CA ILE A 8 -6.93 -11.96 0.76
C ILE A 8 -6.85 -11.07 1.99
N ALA A 9 -7.95 -10.41 2.39
CA ALA A 9 -7.99 -9.60 3.59
C ALA A 9 -7.69 -10.42 4.85
N ILE A 10 -8.35 -11.58 5.01
CA ILE A 10 -8.10 -12.48 6.14
C ILE A 10 -6.64 -12.94 6.14
N LEU A 11 -6.12 -13.37 4.98
CA LEU A 11 -4.74 -13.84 4.86
C LEU A 11 -3.74 -12.76 5.26
N THR A 12 -3.88 -11.54 4.72
CA THR A 12 -2.96 -10.43 4.97
C THR A 12 -3.05 -9.97 6.43
N ILE A 13 -4.24 -9.90 7.02
CA ILE A 13 -4.42 -9.56 8.43
C ILE A 13 -3.77 -10.63 9.31
N SER A 14 -4.07 -11.91 9.05
CA SER A 14 -3.52 -13.04 9.82
C SER A 14 -2.00 -13.10 9.75
N LEU A 15 -1.42 -12.86 8.56
CA LEU A 15 0.02 -12.75 8.37
C LEU A 15 0.61 -11.59 9.16
N THR A 16 -0.06 -10.43 9.20
CA THR A 16 0.40 -9.27 9.97
C THR A 16 0.43 -9.57 11.46
N PHE A 17 -0.58 -10.26 12.00
CA PHE A 17 -0.58 -10.72 13.41
C PHE A 17 0.51 -11.75 13.69
N LEU A 18 0.71 -12.71 12.78
CA LEU A 18 1.76 -13.72 12.92
C LEU A 18 3.16 -13.08 12.95
N LEU A 19 3.43 -12.17 12.01
CA LEU A 19 4.69 -11.42 11.97
C LEU A 19 4.89 -10.63 13.26
N PHE A 20 3.88 -9.85 13.68
CA PHE A 20 3.97 -9.10 14.93
C PHE A 20 4.29 -9.99 16.14
N TYR A 21 3.64 -11.15 16.24
CA TYR A 21 3.88 -12.09 17.32
C TYR A 21 5.31 -12.63 17.32
N VAL A 22 5.79 -13.13 16.17
CA VAL A 22 7.12 -13.73 16.03
C VAL A 22 8.22 -12.68 16.26
N GLU A 23 8.06 -11.49 15.69
CA GLU A 23 9.04 -10.42 15.87
C GLU A 23 9.14 -10.03 17.35
N CYS A 24 8.00 -9.74 18.00
CA CYS A 24 7.99 -9.12 19.33
C CYS A 24 8.26 -10.09 20.49
N PHE A 25 7.66 -11.28 20.46
CA PHE A 25 7.66 -12.20 21.60
C PHE A 25 8.68 -13.32 21.46
N TYR A 26 9.39 -13.36 20.33
CA TYR A 26 10.34 -14.43 20.06
C TYR A 26 11.69 -13.85 19.63
N ILE A 27 11.77 -13.14 18.49
CA ILE A 27 13.06 -12.64 17.99
C ILE A 27 13.60 -11.51 18.89
N ILE A 28 12.80 -10.49 19.12
CA ILE A 28 13.20 -9.32 19.92
C ILE A 28 13.37 -9.72 21.39
N PHE A 29 12.50 -10.58 21.91
CA PHE A 29 12.62 -11.09 23.28
C PHE A 29 13.95 -11.83 23.49
N ASP A 30 14.35 -12.72 22.57
CA ASP A 30 15.63 -13.43 22.65
C ASP A 30 16.86 -12.52 22.53
N LEU A 31 16.74 -11.34 21.90
CA LEU A 31 17.86 -10.42 21.67
C LEU A 31 18.02 -9.38 22.78
N ILE A 32 16.92 -8.85 23.31
CA ILE A 32 16.93 -7.72 24.26
C ILE A 32 16.02 -7.92 25.48
N GLY A 33 15.40 -9.10 25.62
CA GLY A 33 14.43 -9.37 26.70
C GLY A 33 15.01 -9.34 28.12
N ASP A 34 16.33 -9.50 28.26
CA ASP A 34 17.04 -9.38 29.54
C ASP A 34 16.98 -7.94 30.10
N ASP A 35 16.97 -6.93 29.22
CA ASP A 35 16.77 -5.53 29.60
C ASP A 35 15.27 -5.20 29.55
N ILE A 36 14.61 -5.37 30.69
CA ILE A 36 13.15 -5.18 30.83
C ILE A 36 12.72 -3.77 30.40
N LEU A 37 13.51 -2.74 30.71
CA LEU A 37 13.16 -1.36 30.38
C LEU A 37 13.25 -1.14 28.87
N LEU A 38 14.37 -1.54 28.25
CA LEU A 38 14.57 -1.44 26.81
C LEU A 38 13.50 -2.23 26.04
N TYR A 39 13.24 -3.47 26.44
CA TYR A 39 12.21 -4.31 25.86
C TYR A 39 10.83 -3.65 25.96
N SER A 40 10.47 -3.11 27.13
CA SER A 40 9.17 -2.45 27.34
C SER A 40 8.98 -1.22 26.46
N TYR A 41 9.99 -0.34 26.37
CA TYR A 41 9.93 0.83 25.48
C TYR A 41 9.78 0.42 24.01
N PHE A 42 10.54 -0.60 23.60
CA PHE A 42 10.47 -1.11 22.24
C PHE A 42 9.09 -1.70 21.94
N MET A 43 8.52 -2.49 22.84
CA MET A 43 7.18 -3.08 22.73
C MET A 43 6.09 -2.03 22.57
N ILE A 44 6.16 -0.92 23.32
CA ILE A 44 5.23 0.21 23.16
C ILE A 44 5.36 0.81 21.75
N PHE A 45 6.59 1.07 21.32
CA PHE A 45 6.85 1.66 20.00
C PHE A 45 6.33 0.77 18.86
N VAL A 46 6.66 -0.53 18.83
CA VAL A 46 6.19 -1.43 17.76
C VAL A 46 4.69 -1.70 17.82
N SER A 47 4.08 -1.65 19.01
CA SER A 47 2.62 -1.75 19.12
C SER A 47 1.91 -0.57 18.45
N ILE A 48 2.46 0.64 18.56
CA ILE A 48 1.92 1.83 17.87
C ILE A 48 2.04 1.67 16.35
N LEU A 49 3.19 1.17 15.86
CA LEU A 49 3.38 0.89 14.44
C LEU A 49 2.41 -0.19 13.94
N PHE A 50 2.25 -1.27 14.70
CA PHE A 50 1.33 -2.36 14.39
C PHE A 50 -0.13 -1.88 14.29
N ILE A 51 -0.59 -1.06 15.24
CA ILE A 51 -1.93 -0.46 15.19
C ILE A 51 -2.07 0.42 13.93
N ASN A 52 -1.04 1.19 13.58
CA ASN A 52 -1.03 1.99 12.35
C ASN A 52 -1.14 1.13 11.09
N VAL A 53 -0.39 0.02 11.01
CA VAL A 53 -0.45 -0.92 9.88
C VAL A 53 -1.85 -1.53 9.79
N LEU A 54 -2.39 -2.06 10.87
CA LEU A 54 -3.72 -2.68 10.89
C LEU A 54 -4.82 -1.68 10.48
N TYR A 55 -4.79 -0.47 11.06
CA TYR A 55 -5.77 0.55 10.73
C TYR A 55 -5.74 0.88 9.24
N ASN A 56 -4.56 1.21 8.70
CA ASN A 56 -4.45 1.61 7.29
C ASN A 56 -4.72 0.43 6.34
N LEU A 57 -4.38 -0.81 6.72
CA LEU A 57 -4.71 -2.01 5.97
C LEU A 57 -6.23 -2.20 5.87
N ILE A 58 -6.92 -2.21 7.03
CA ILE A 58 -8.36 -2.39 7.10
C ILE A 58 -9.05 -1.30 6.28
N PHE A 59 -8.74 -0.03 6.52
CA PHE A 59 -9.38 1.08 5.82
C PHE A 59 -9.05 1.13 4.33
N THR A 60 -7.86 0.67 3.90
CA THR A 60 -7.57 0.55 2.46
C THR A 60 -8.49 -0.48 1.79
N ILE A 61 -8.71 -1.63 2.45
CA ILE A 61 -9.51 -2.74 1.93
C ILE A 61 -11.01 -2.47 2.01
N THR A 62 -11.50 -1.89 3.11
CA THR A 62 -12.94 -1.75 3.38
C THR A 62 -13.52 -0.45 2.85
N THR A 63 -12.72 0.61 2.67
CA THR A 63 -13.19 1.85 2.05
C THR A 63 -13.49 1.57 0.58
N ASP A 64 -14.76 1.71 0.20
CA ASP A 64 -15.19 1.59 -1.19
C ASP A 64 -14.90 2.91 -1.95
N PRO A 65 -14.02 2.90 -2.97
CA PRO A 65 -13.68 4.09 -3.75
C PRO A 65 -14.58 4.24 -5.00
N SER A 66 -15.62 3.42 -5.14
CA SER A 66 -16.47 3.41 -6.32
C SER A 66 -17.36 4.65 -6.41
N ILE A 67 -17.82 4.94 -7.63
CA ILE A 67 -18.80 6.00 -7.86
C ILE A 67 -20.18 5.67 -7.27
N ALA A 68 -20.43 4.43 -6.82
CA ALA A 68 -21.75 4.02 -6.31
C ALA A 68 -22.15 4.80 -5.04
N GLN A 69 -21.19 5.33 -4.29
CA GLN A 69 -21.45 6.20 -3.14
C GLN A 69 -21.92 7.59 -3.53
N LEU A 70 -21.63 8.01 -4.77
CA LEU A 70 -22.11 9.25 -5.34
C LEU A 70 -23.50 8.96 -5.91
N MET A 71 -24.52 8.89 -5.05
CA MET A 71 -25.91 8.88 -5.50
C MET A 71 -26.08 10.05 -6.48
N ILE A 72 -26.46 9.73 -7.71
CA ILE A 72 -26.42 10.61 -8.89
C ILE A 72 -27.24 11.88 -8.62
N ALA A 73 -26.59 12.90 -8.06
CA ALA A 73 -26.99 14.27 -8.27
C ALA A 73 -26.82 14.54 -9.77
N GLN A 74 -27.80 15.17 -10.41
CA GLN A 74 -27.86 15.52 -11.84
C GLN A 74 -26.74 16.48 -12.31
N LYS A 75 -25.57 16.50 -11.66
CA LYS A 75 -24.40 17.25 -12.11
C LYS A 75 -23.67 16.42 -13.15
N CYS A 76 -23.89 16.74 -14.42
CA CYS A 76 -23.00 16.38 -15.51
C CYS A 76 -22.22 17.63 -15.91
N GLY A 77 -20.89 17.51 -15.97
CA GLY A 77 -20.01 18.56 -16.49
C GLY A 77 -19.58 18.26 -17.94
N PRO A 78 -18.96 19.23 -18.63
CA PRO A 78 -18.48 19.04 -20.00
C PRO A 78 -17.41 17.95 -20.13
N ASP A 79 -16.59 17.75 -19.10
CA ASP A 79 -15.46 16.80 -19.10
C ASP A 79 -15.85 15.40 -18.57
N TRP A 80 -17.14 15.14 -18.38
CA TRP A 80 -17.64 13.86 -17.89
C TRP A 80 -17.72 12.86 -19.03
N THR A 81 -17.43 11.59 -18.74
CA THR A 81 -17.48 10.51 -19.73
C THR A 81 -18.53 9.47 -19.35
N TYR A 82 -19.05 8.70 -20.30
CA TYR A 82 -20.01 7.64 -19.99
C TYR A 82 -19.33 6.25 -19.95
N CYS A 83 -19.67 5.44 -18.95
CA CYS A 83 -19.27 4.03 -18.90
C CYS A 83 -20.42 3.14 -19.36
N ILE A 84 -20.23 2.45 -20.48
CA ILE A 84 -21.24 1.53 -21.02
C ILE A 84 -21.47 0.35 -20.07
N ARG A 85 -20.42 -0.20 -19.46
CA ARG A 85 -20.51 -1.39 -18.59
C ARG A 85 -21.24 -1.14 -17.28
N CYS A 86 -20.99 0.02 -16.66
CA CYS A 86 -21.65 0.39 -15.42
C CYS A 86 -22.90 1.24 -15.64
N GLU A 87 -23.27 1.48 -16.90
CA GLU A 87 -24.41 2.31 -17.32
C GLU A 87 -24.52 3.63 -16.53
N SER A 88 -23.38 4.30 -16.36
CA SER A 88 -23.26 5.46 -15.48
C SER A 88 -22.31 6.50 -16.04
N VAL A 89 -22.62 7.76 -15.71
CA VAL A 89 -21.75 8.89 -16.01
C VAL A 89 -20.58 8.90 -15.02
N ARG A 90 -19.38 9.14 -15.54
CA ARG A 90 -18.13 9.16 -14.80
C ARG A 90 -17.63 10.61 -14.70
N PRO A 91 -17.34 11.11 -13.49
CA PRO A 91 -16.66 12.38 -13.33
C PRO A 91 -15.25 12.33 -13.93
N PRO A 92 -14.58 13.48 -14.11
CA PRO A 92 -13.20 13.53 -14.57
C PRO A 92 -12.30 12.64 -13.70
N ARG A 93 -11.29 12.04 -14.32
CA ARG A 93 -10.31 11.14 -13.66
C ARG A 93 -10.90 9.82 -13.12
N ALA A 94 -12.20 9.58 -13.25
CA ALA A 94 -12.80 8.30 -12.90
C ALA A 94 -12.69 7.30 -14.07
N HIS A 95 -12.33 6.06 -13.76
CA HIS A 95 -12.18 5.00 -14.75
C HIS A 95 -12.84 3.70 -14.28
N HIS A 96 -13.21 2.86 -15.25
CA HIS A 96 -13.81 1.55 -14.98
C HIS A 96 -12.70 0.52 -14.70
N CYS A 97 -12.75 -0.15 -13.56
CA CYS A 97 -11.86 -1.25 -13.26
C CYS A 97 -12.49 -2.57 -13.72
N HIS A 98 -11.93 -3.20 -14.76
CA HIS A 98 -12.44 -4.47 -15.29
C HIS A 98 -12.39 -5.62 -14.26
N GLN A 99 -11.42 -5.61 -13.35
CA GLN A 99 -11.28 -6.64 -12.31
C GLN A 99 -12.29 -6.47 -11.18
N CYS A 100 -12.78 -5.25 -10.94
CA CYS A 100 -13.75 -4.96 -9.89
C CYS A 100 -15.16 -4.75 -10.42
N ASP A 101 -15.31 -4.61 -11.73
CA ASP A 101 -16.53 -4.31 -12.48
C ASP A 101 -17.29 -3.09 -11.94
N VAL A 102 -16.54 -2.06 -11.55
CA VAL A 102 -17.06 -0.79 -11.02
C VAL A 102 -16.24 0.38 -11.55
N CYS A 103 -16.87 1.54 -11.67
CA CYS A 103 -16.16 2.80 -11.89
C CYS A 103 -15.65 3.36 -10.56
N VAL A 104 -14.41 3.84 -10.56
CA VAL A 104 -13.70 4.30 -9.36
C VAL A 104 -13.34 5.77 -9.53
N ILE A 105 -13.60 6.57 -8.50
CA ILE A 105 -13.30 8.01 -8.48
C ILE A 105 -11.79 8.20 -8.38
N ARG A 106 -11.23 9.06 -9.25
CA ARG A 106 -9.77 9.29 -9.34
C ARG A 106 -9.01 7.97 -9.34
N PHE A 107 -9.35 7.10 -10.28
CA PHE A 107 -8.85 5.74 -10.29
C PHE A 107 -7.33 5.74 -10.49
N ASP A 108 -6.61 5.13 -9.55
CA ASP A 108 -5.17 4.95 -9.65
C ASP A 108 -4.83 3.60 -10.26
N HIS A 109 -5.17 2.52 -9.55
CA HIS A 109 -4.95 1.16 -10.03
C HIS A 109 -5.83 0.15 -9.28
N HIS A 110 -5.88 -1.08 -9.78
CA HIS A 110 -6.36 -2.21 -9.01
C HIS A 110 -5.17 -2.87 -8.31
N CYS A 111 -5.12 -2.81 -6.98
CA CYS A 111 -4.06 -3.44 -6.22
C CYS A 111 -4.35 -4.93 -6.12
N THR A 112 -3.56 -5.75 -6.82
CA THR A 112 -3.71 -7.22 -6.80
C THR A 112 -3.41 -7.81 -5.43
N PHE A 113 -2.48 -7.22 -4.68
CA PHE A 113 -2.10 -7.66 -3.32
C PHE A 113 -3.21 -7.48 -2.29
N LEU A 114 -4.07 -6.47 -2.47
CA LEU A 114 -5.20 -6.19 -1.57
C LEU A 114 -6.55 -6.60 -2.19
N ALA A 115 -6.53 -7.06 -3.44
CA ALA A 115 -7.70 -7.29 -4.29
C ALA A 115 -8.71 -6.13 -4.32
N GLN A 116 -8.22 -4.90 -4.15
CA GLN A 116 -9.04 -3.70 -4.00
C GLN A 116 -8.57 -2.59 -4.95
N CYS A 117 -9.52 -1.83 -5.47
CA CYS A 117 -9.19 -0.64 -6.24
C CYS A 117 -8.62 0.43 -5.31
N ILE A 118 -7.58 1.12 -5.78
CA ILE A 118 -7.05 2.33 -5.16
C ILE A 118 -7.59 3.52 -5.97
N GLY A 119 -8.23 4.45 -5.27
CA GLY A 119 -8.79 5.67 -5.82
C GLY A 119 -8.86 6.76 -4.76
N LEU A 120 -9.61 7.82 -5.01
CA LEU A 120 -9.61 9.01 -4.15
C LEU A 120 -9.86 8.69 -2.66
N ALA A 121 -10.89 7.90 -2.37
CA ALA A 121 -11.36 7.67 -1.01
C ALA A 121 -10.36 6.91 -0.12
N ASN A 122 -9.56 6.02 -0.71
CA ASN A 122 -8.66 5.12 0.03
C ASN A 122 -7.16 5.33 -0.25
N MET A 123 -6.78 6.20 -1.18
CA MET A 123 -5.38 6.51 -1.50
C MET A 123 -4.57 6.94 -0.26
N LYS A 124 -5.16 7.74 0.64
CA LYS A 124 -4.48 8.17 1.88
C LYS A 124 -4.09 7.01 2.79
N TYR A 125 -4.96 6.01 2.91
CA TYR A 125 -4.70 4.83 3.73
C TYR A 125 -3.64 3.94 3.06
N PHE A 126 -3.73 3.78 1.73
CA PHE A 126 -2.74 3.03 0.95
C PHE A 126 -1.34 3.64 1.08
N MET A 127 -1.20 4.97 0.94
CA MET A 127 0.08 5.66 1.10
C MET A 127 0.67 5.48 2.50
N ARG A 128 -0.15 5.60 3.55
CA ARG A 128 0.26 5.39 4.94
C ARG A 128 0.63 3.93 5.19
N LEU A 129 -0.11 2.99 4.62
CA LEU A 129 0.18 1.56 4.71
C LEU A 129 1.55 1.23 4.11
N LEU A 130 1.87 1.72 2.91
CA LEU A 130 3.15 1.44 2.25
C LEU A 130 4.35 1.89 3.08
N ILE A 131 4.33 3.11 3.63
CA ILE A 131 5.44 3.60 4.45
C ILE A 131 5.52 2.88 5.80
N GLN A 132 4.38 2.58 6.43
CA GLN A 132 4.35 1.90 7.73
C GLN A 132 4.83 0.45 7.62
N VAL A 133 4.40 -0.28 6.58
CA VAL A 133 4.91 -1.62 6.26
C VAL A 133 6.41 -1.56 5.99
N SER A 134 6.87 -0.58 5.21
CA SER A 134 8.30 -0.42 4.91
C SER A 134 9.12 -0.24 6.20
N ILE A 135 8.71 0.66 7.08
CA ILE A 135 9.37 0.91 8.37
C ILE A 135 9.39 -0.36 9.23
N CYS A 136 8.25 -1.04 9.39
CA CYS A 136 8.16 -2.27 10.18
C CYS A 136 9.07 -3.37 9.62
N CYS A 137 9.08 -3.55 8.30
CA CYS A 137 9.94 -4.54 7.65
C CYS A 137 11.43 -4.21 7.77
N PHE A 138 11.83 -2.94 7.73
CA PHE A 138 13.23 -2.55 7.97
C PHE A 138 13.65 -2.80 9.42
N ILE A 139 12.79 -2.47 10.38
CA ILE A 139 13.02 -2.77 11.80
C ILE A 139 13.17 -4.29 11.98
N ALA A 140 12.20 -5.08 11.53
CA ALA A 140 12.22 -6.53 11.59
C ALA A 140 13.49 -7.11 10.96
N THR A 141 13.85 -6.66 9.75
CA THR A 141 15.09 -7.10 9.08
C THR A 141 16.34 -6.79 9.90
N GLY A 142 16.38 -5.64 10.56
CA GLY A 142 17.48 -5.23 11.44
C GLY A 142 17.68 -6.14 12.66
N PHE A 143 16.60 -6.72 13.21
CA PHE A 143 16.68 -7.70 14.31
C PHE A 143 16.87 -9.13 13.79
N ASN A 144 16.18 -9.48 12.69
CA ASN A 144 16.18 -10.82 12.12
C ASN A 144 17.54 -11.24 11.59
N ILE A 145 18.28 -10.34 10.94
CA ILE A 145 19.62 -10.67 10.41
C ILE A 145 20.55 -11.09 11.55
N PRO A 146 20.82 -10.28 12.60
CA PRO A 146 21.62 -10.71 13.74
C PRO A 146 21.12 -12.00 14.40
N TYR A 147 19.80 -12.14 14.58
CA TYR A 147 19.20 -13.32 15.18
C TYR A 147 19.49 -14.60 14.39
N VAL A 148 19.29 -14.56 13.08
CA VAL A 148 19.50 -15.69 12.17
C VAL A 148 20.99 -16.08 12.13
N PHE A 149 21.90 -15.10 12.07
CA PHE A 149 23.33 -15.38 12.12
C PHE A 149 23.76 -16.01 13.45
N ARG A 150 23.20 -15.57 14.58
CA ARG A 150 23.60 -16.04 15.92
C ARG A 150 22.99 -17.40 16.30
N TYR A 151 21.72 -17.62 15.98
CA TYR A 151 20.94 -18.73 16.54
C TYR A 151 20.46 -19.76 15.53
N VAL A 152 20.42 -19.41 14.23
CA VAL A 152 19.96 -20.32 13.18
C VAL A 152 21.15 -20.91 12.41
N TYR A 153 22.18 -20.10 12.20
CA TYR A 153 23.31 -20.40 11.30
C TYR A 153 24.69 -20.21 11.96
N SER A 154 24.81 -20.47 13.26
CA SER A 154 26.08 -20.32 13.99
C SER A 154 27.24 -21.10 13.35
N ASP A 155 26.94 -22.23 12.71
CA ASP A 155 27.92 -23.14 12.11
C ASP A 155 28.02 -23.02 10.57
N TRP A 156 27.29 -22.08 9.96
CA TRP A 156 27.28 -21.89 8.51
C TRP A 156 28.25 -20.78 8.11
N TYR A 157 28.79 -20.85 6.90
CA TYR A 157 29.53 -19.70 6.36
C TYR A 157 28.54 -18.62 5.90
N THR A 158 29.02 -17.38 5.92
CA THR A 158 28.22 -16.20 5.59
C THR A 158 27.48 -16.33 4.26
N TRP A 159 28.10 -16.92 3.23
CA TRP A 159 27.47 -17.03 1.93
C TRP A 159 26.28 -18.01 1.92
N GLN A 160 26.31 -19.12 2.67
CA GLN A 160 25.16 -20.01 2.77
C GLN A 160 24.00 -19.31 3.48
N THR A 161 24.30 -18.59 4.56
CA THR A 161 23.31 -17.80 5.31
C THR A 161 22.64 -16.76 4.42
N LEU A 162 23.42 -16.01 3.63
CA LEU A 162 22.89 -15.00 2.72
C LEU A 162 22.01 -15.61 1.62
N LEU A 163 22.41 -16.75 1.04
CA LEU A 163 21.58 -17.44 0.04
C LEU A 163 20.28 -17.98 0.64
N SER A 164 20.32 -18.48 1.88
CA SER A 164 19.12 -18.95 2.58
C SER A 164 18.17 -17.81 2.96
N ILE A 165 18.71 -16.64 3.35
CA ILE A 165 17.90 -15.42 3.55
C ILE A 165 17.25 -14.96 2.24
N LEU A 166 17.91 -15.14 1.09
CA LEU A 166 17.30 -14.79 -0.20
C LEU A 166 16.17 -15.78 -0.57
N ASN A 167 16.40 -17.08 -0.36
CA ASN A 167 15.41 -18.12 -0.60
C ASN A 167 15.70 -19.37 0.26
N PRO A 168 14.93 -19.61 1.34
CA PRO A 168 15.20 -20.74 2.23
C PRO A 168 14.63 -22.08 1.71
N ALA A 169 13.80 -22.08 0.67
CA ALA A 169 13.11 -23.28 0.20
C ALA A 169 14.08 -24.36 -0.32
N PRO A 170 15.10 -24.06 -1.16
CA PRO A 170 16.07 -25.07 -1.58
C PRO A 170 16.79 -25.73 -0.41
N PHE A 171 17.16 -24.96 0.61
CA PHE A 171 17.86 -25.44 1.80
C PHE A 171 16.98 -26.34 2.68
N ALA A 172 15.68 -26.04 2.77
CA ALA A 172 14.72 -26.92 3.43
C ALA A 172 14.53 -28.23 2.67
N LEU A 173 14.44 -28.19 1.33
CA LEU A 173 14.22 -29.37 0.48
C LEU A 173 15.39 -30.38 0.54
N ILE A 174 16.62 -29.90 0.66
CA ILE A 174 17.82 -30.74 0.82
C ILE A 174 18.06 -31.19 2.27
N GLY A 175 17.17 -30.84 3.20
CA GLY A 175 17.24 -31.24 4.61
C GLY A 175 18.26 -30.47 5.44
N TRP A 176 18.76 -29.34 4.95
CA TRP A 176 19.73 -28.51 5.69
C TRP A 176 19.07 -27.60 6.73
N LEU A 177 17.76 -27.39 6.63
CA LEU A 177 16.97 -26.62 7.60
C LEU A 177 15.93 -27.49 8.29
N SER A 178 15.85 -27.37 9.61
CA SER A 178 14.64 -27.79 10.33
C SER A 178 13.46 -26.86 9.99
N TRP A 179 12.24 -27.33 10.23
CA TRP A 179 11.03 -26.54 10.00
C TRP A 179 11.05 -25.19 10.72
N ARG A 180 11.51 -25.16 11.98
CA ARG A 180 11.66 -23.91 12.76
C ARG A 180 12.60 -22.92 12.08
N GLN A 181 13.77 -23.40 11.64
CA GLN A 181 14.75 -22.55 10.94
C GLN A 181 14.20 -22.06 9.60
N PHE A 182 13.53 -22.93 8.84
CA PHE A 182 12.87 -22.56 7.60
C PHE A 182 11.84 -21.43 7.81
N PHE A 183 10.97 -21.51 8.82
CA PHE A 183 9.98 -20.46 9.08
C PHE A 183 10.61 -19.13 9.47
N LEU A 184 11.65 -19.13 10.33
CA LEU A 184 12.36 -17.91 10.72
C LEU A 184 13.07 -17.26 9.54
N CYS A 185 13.72 -18.07 8.70
CA CYS A 185 14.35 -17.58 7.48
C CYS A 185 13.31 -17.06 6.49
N LEU A 186 12.17 -17.73 6.32
CA LEU A 186 11.10 -17.28 5.44
C LEU A 186 10.55 -15.91 5.89
N ILE A 187 10.32 -15.72 7.18
CA ILE A 187 9.90 -14.42 7.75
C ILE A 187 10.97 -13.35 7.48
N THR A 188 12.25 -13.69 7.69
CA THR A 188 13.38 -12.79 7.40
C THR A 188 13.42 -12.41 5.92
N SER A 189 13.29 -13.38 5.00
CA SER A 189 13.25 -13.17 3.56
C SER A 189 12.09 -12.25 3.16
N LEU A 190 10.91 -12.49 3.71
CA LEU A 190 9.72 -11.67 3.46
C LEU A 190 9.96 -10.23 3.92
N CYS A 191 10.41 -10.01 5.16
CA CYS A 191 10.70 -8.65 5.66
C CYS A 191 11.80 -7.94 4.83
N ALA A 192 12.88 -8.65 4.50
CA ALA A 192 13.99 -8.10 3.72
C ALA A 192 13.59 -7.74 2.27
N LEU A 193 12.61 -8.44 1.69
CA LEU A 193 12.08 -8.14 0.35
C LEU A 193 10.99 -7.06 0.38
N PHE A 194 10.00 -7.21 1.27
CA PHE A 194 8.83 -6.33 1.32
C PHE A 194 9.16 -4.92 1.84
N GLY A 195 10.17 -4.76 2.69
CA GLY A 195 10.61 -3.45 3.19
C GLY A 195 11.06 -2.50 2.07
N PRO A 196 12.09 -2.86 1.29
CA PRO A 196 12.53 -2.08 0.13
C PRO A 196 11.48 -1.97 -0.97
N ALA A 197 10.75 -3.05 -1.28
CA ALA A 197 9.70 -3.00 -2.29
C ALA A 197 8.61 -1.98 -1.92
N SER A 198 8.15 -1.97 -0.68
CA SER A 198 7.14 -1.01 -0.20
C SER A 198 7.67 0.42 -0.20
N ALA A 199 8.96 0.64 0.13
CA ALA A 199 9.59 1.95 0.03
C ALA A 199 9.61 2.48 -1.41
N ILE A 200 10.00 1.64 -2.37
CA ILE A 200 10.05 2.01 -3.79
C ILE A 200 8.65 2.37 -4.30
N PHE A 201 7.64 1.56 -3.97
CA PHE A 201 6.25 1.83 -4.34
C PHE A 201 5.73 3.11 -3.67
N PHE A 202 6.07 3.34 -2.41
CA PHE A 202 5.71 4.58 -1.71
C PHE A 202 6.32 5.81 -2.41
N ILE A 203 7.61 5.78 -2.73
CA ILE A 203 8.28 6.89 -3.42
C ILE A 203 7.65 7.15 -4.80
N TYR A 204 7.35 6.08 -5.54
CA TYR A 204 6.69 6.19 -6.84
C TYR A 204 5.33 6.90 -6.74
N HIS A 205 4.46 6.46 -5.84
CA HIS A 205 3.15 7.09 -5.64
C HIS A 205 3.24 8.46 -4.96
N LEU A 206 4.22 8.69 -4.09
CA LEU A 206 4.45 10.00 -3.50
C LEU A 206 4.75 11.03 -4.59
N ARG A 207 5.61 10.68 -5.55
CA ARG A 207 5.86 11.55 -6.71
C ARG A 207 4.58 11.84 -7.49
N GLN A 208 3.75 10.85 -7.75
CA GLN A 208 2.46 11.05 -8.43
C GLN A 208 1.54 11.97 -7.65
N VAL A 209 1.42 11.75 -6.33
CA VAL A 209 0.65 12.60 -5.41
C VAL A 209 1.14 14.04 -5.44
N LEU A 210 2.44 14.26 -5.38
CA LEU A 210 3.05 15.59 -5.41
C LEU A 210 2.85 16.31 -6.75
N LEU A 211 2.68 15.57 -7.85
CA LEU A 211 2.39 16.09 -9.20
C LEU A 211 0.89 16.05 -9.55
N ASN A 212 0.03 15.69 -8.60
CA ASN A 212 -1.41 15.47 -8.78
C ASN A 212 -1.78 14.54 -9.95
N GLN A 213 -1.02 13.46 -10.14
CA GLN A 213 -1.25 12.46 -11.17
C GLN A 213 -1.76 11.16 -10.58
N THR A 214 -2.55 10.40 -11.34
CA THR A 214 -2.81 8.98 -11.09
C THR A 214 -1.92 8.10 -11.96
N SER A 215 -1.75 6.83 -11.58
CA SER A 215 -1.03 5.85 -12.41
C SER A 215 -1.63 5.71 -13.80
N VAL A 216 -2.96 5.77 -13.94
CA VAL A 216 -3.65 5.78 -15.24
C VAL A 216 -3.28 7.01 -16.07
N GLU A 217 -3.28 8.19 -15.47
CA GLU A 217 -2.93 9.45 -16.16
C GLU A 217 -1.47 9.41 -16.66
N VAL A 218 -0.55 8.90 -15.84
CA VAL A 218 0.86 8.72 -16.25
C VAL A 218 0.98 7.74 -17.42
N LEU A 219 0.20 6.67 -17.44
CA LEU A 219 0.19 5.69 -18.54
C LEU A 219 -0.39 6.29 -19.83
N ILE A 220 -1.50 7.03 -19.73
CA ILE A 220 -2.13 7.70 -20.88
C ILE A 220 -1.18 8.74 -21.47
N ALA A 221 -0.53 9.55 -20.64
CA ALA A 221 0.45 10.56 -21.08
C ALA A 221 1.65 9.96 -21.84
N LYS A 222 2.06 8.74 -21.47
CA LYS A 222 3.16 8.02 -22.13
C LYS A 222 2.71 7.23 -23.35
N SER A 223 1.42 7.00 -23.52
CA SER A 223 0.93 6.21 -24.65
C SER A 223 1.19 6.95 -25.96
N LYS A 224 1.69 6.21 -26.94
CA LYS A 224 1.84 6.68 -28.33
C LYS A 224 0.69 6.20 -29.22
N ASN A 225 -0.16 5.31 -28.72
CA ASN A 225 -1.23 4.71 -29.50
C ASN A 225 -2.51 5.57 -29.39
N PRO A 226 -3.01 6.14 -30.49
CA PRO A 226 -4.20 7.00 -30.46
C PRO A 226 -5.43 6.33 -29.83
N SER A 227 -5.57 5.00 -29.98
CA SER A 227 -6.70 4.24 -29.40
C SER A 227 -6.65 4.13 -27.86
N GLN A 228 -5.48 4.32 -27.25
CA GLN A 228 -5.31 4.32 -25.79
C GLN A 228 -5.42 5.74 -25.21
N ILE A 229 -5.32 6.77 -26.06
CA ILE A 229 -5.37 8.19 -25.68
C ILE A 229 -6.76 8.77 -25.95
N ARG A 230 -7.55 8.17 -26.87
CA ARG A 230 -8.90 8.61 -27.18
C ARG A 230 -9.94 7.58 -26.74
N TYR A 231 -10.98 8.04 -26.05
CA TYR A 231 -12.16 7.23 -25.79
C TYR A 231 -13.36 7.86 -26.49
N HIS A 232 -13.91 7.17 -27.48
CA HIS A 232 -14.88 7.72 -28.43
C HIS A 232 -14.29 8.98 -29.12
N ASN A 233 -14.69 10.18 -28.70
CA ASN A 233 -14.20 11.46 -29.23
C ASN A 233 -13.49 12.32 -28.16
N ALA A 234 -13.36 11.83 -26.93
CA ALA A 234 -12.69 12.55 -25.85
C ALA A 234 -11.18 12.25 -25.88
N ASP A 235 -10.36 13.30 -25.81
CA ASP A 235 -8.92 13.21 -25.60
C ASP A 235 -8.66 13.00 -24.10
N LEU A 236 -8.06 11.86 -23.74
CA LEU A 236 -7.78 11.48 -22.36
C LEU A 236 -6.43 12.03 -21.87
N ARG A 237 -5.67 12.77 -22.69
CA ARG A 237 -4.40 13.37 -22.24
C ARG A 237 -4.64 14.14 -20.94
N PRO A 238 -3.81 13.94 -19.90
CA PRO A 238 -4.08 14.52 -18.59
C PRO A 238 -4.18 16.03 -18.69
N MET A 239 -5.28 16.58 -18.18
CA MET A 239 -5.35 18.01 -17.91
C MET A 239 -4.32 18.37 -16.84
N ASN A 240 -3.85 19.61 -16.84
CA ASN A 240 -2.88 20.04 -15.83
C ASN A 240 -3.59 20.26 -14.48
N PHE A 241 -3.59 19.22 -13.64
CA PHE A 241 -4.13 19.27 -12.28
C PHE A 241 -3.10 19.68 -11.23
N ASP A 242 -1.87 20.01 -11.62
CA ASP A 242 -0.80 20.38 -10.69
C ASP A 242 -0.99 21.80 -10.13
N LEU A 243 -1.34 21.90 -8.84
CA LEU A 243 -1.56 23.17 -8.13
C LEU A 243 -0.43 23.49 -7.16
N GLY A 244 0.73 22.83 -7.31
CA GLY A 244 1.83 22.86 -6.37
C GLY A 244 1.77 21.75 -5.33
N TRP A 245 2.95 21.29 -4.92
CA TRP A 245 3.14 20.05 -4.15
C TRP A 245 2.26 19.95 -2.89
N ARG A 246 2.05 21.05 -2.18
CA ARG A 246 1.27 21.06 -0.92
C ARG A 246 -0.22 20.92 -1.20
N CYS A 247 -0.76 21.72 -2.12
CA CYS A 247 -2.16 21.65 -2.53
C CYS A 247 -2.49 20.26 -3.08
N ASN A 248 -1.59 19.71 -3.90
CA ASN A 248 -1.74 18.38 -4.48
C ASN A 248 -1.76 17.31 -3.39
N LEU A 249 -0.84 17.38 -2.42
CA LEU A 249 -0.76 16.44 -1.32
C LEU A 249 -2.01 16.53 -0.42
N GLU A 250 -2.46 17.73 -0.06
CA GLU A 250 -3.67 17.96 0.74
C GLU A 250 -4.94 17.46 0.02
N GLN A 251 -5.03 17.53 -1.31
CA GLN A 251 -6.13 16.93 -2.07
C GLN A 251 -6.23 15.41 -1.93
N VAL A 252 -5.10 14.72 -1.74
CA VAL A 252 -5.06 13.25 -1.65
C VAL A 252 -5.10 12.77 -0.22
N MET A 253 -4.26 13.39 0.62
CA MET A 253 -3.98 12.94 1.98
C MET A 253 -4.85 13.66 3.02
N GLY A 254 -5.53 14.73 2.61
CA GLY A 254 -6.38 15.61 3.41
C GLY A 254 -5.61 16.70 4.17
N ASP A 255 -6.37 17.54 4.85
CA ASP A 255 -5.89 18.71 5.62
C ASP A 255 -4.90 18.36 6.75
N LYS A 256 -5.05 17.18 7.35
CA LYS A 256 -4.22 16.68 8.47
C LYS A 256 -3.27 15.57 8.04
N TRP A 257 -2.75 15.67 6.82
CA TRP A 257 -1.92 14.63 6.20
C TRP A 257 -0.72 14.22 7.05
N LEU A 258 -0.02 15.18 7.67
CA LEU A 258 1.20 14.92 8.44
C LEU A 258 0.91 14.10 9.70
N VAL A 259 -0.10 14.52 10.47
CA VAL A 259 -0.51 13.84 11.70
C VAL A 259 -1.00 12.42 11.40
N GLY A 260 -1.69 12.25 10.27
CA GLY A 260 -2.21 10.96 9.84
C GLY A 260 -1.16 9.90 9.53
N PHE A 261 0.12 10.25 9.38
CA PHE A 261 1.20 9.25 9.28
C PHE A 261 1.52 8.59 10.62
N PHE A 262 1.32 9.29 11.74
CA PHE A 262 1.69 8.81 13.07
C PHE A 262 0.48 8.33 13.88
N LEU A 263 -0.68 8.96 13.68
CA LEU A 263 -1.89 8.70 14.44
C LEU A 263 -2.98 8.13 13.52
N PRO A 264 -3.34 6.84 13.67
CA PRO A 264 -4.26 6.18 12.76
C PRO A 264 -5.67 6.77 12.84
N PHE A 265 -6.11 7.12 14.05
CA PHE A 265 -7.48 7.57 14.32
C PHE A 265 -7.77 9.03 13.93
N VAL A 266 -6.77 9.77 13.42
CA VAL A 266 -6.99 11.16 13.01
C VAL A 266 -7.62 11.19 11.62
N THR A 267 -8.90 11.58 11.59
CA THR A 267 -9.62 11.82 10.35
C THR A 267 -9.03 13.03 9.63
N SER A 268 -8.49 12.78 8.45
CA SER A 268 -8.03 13.81 7.50
C SER A 268 -9.11 13.97 6.44
N GLN A 269 -9.73 15.14 6.37
CA GLN A 269 -10.81 15.42 5.42
C GLN A 269 -10.21 15.74 4.05
N LEU A 270 -10.78 15.14 3.00
CA LEU A 270 -10.36 15.44 1.63
C LEU A 270 -10.81 16.85 1.27
N THR A 271 -9.97 17.59 0.56
CA THR A 271 -10.28 18.95 0.09
C THR A 271 -11.02 18.96 -1.25
N THR A 272 -11.30 17.78 -1.81
CA THR A 272 -12.06 17.58 -3.07
C THR A 272 -13.18 16.56 -2.86
N ASP A 273 -14.30 16.78 -3.54
CA ASP A 273 -15.44 15.85 -3.62
C ASP A 273 -15.22 14.73 -4.66
N GLY A 274 -14.17 14.83 -5.46
CA GLY A 274 -13.84 13.92 -6.54
C GLY A 274 -14.71 14.03 -7.78
N LEU A 275 -15.68 14.95 -7.80
CA LEU A 275 -16.58 15.23 -8.92
C LEU A 275 -16.05 16.33 -9.83
N SER A 276 -15.26 17.24 -9.26
CA SER A 276 -14.59 18.32 -9.99
C SER A 276 -13.18 18.52 -9.45
N TYR A 277 -12.28 18.93 -10.35
CA TYR A 277 -10.89 19.20 -10.00
C TYR A 277 -10.50 20.56 -10.59
N PRO A 278 -9.91 21.47 -9.79
CA PRO A 278 -9.37 22.71 -10.32
C PRO A 278 -8.21 22.40 -11.29
N LEU A 279 -8.15 23.17 -12.37
CA LEU A 279 -7.07 23.13 -13.33
C LEU A 279 -6.05 24.23 -13.01
N ALA A 280 -4.77 23.94 -13.23
CA ALA A 280 -3.74 24.95 -13.19
C ALA A 280 -3.98 26.00 -14.29
N ALA A 281 -3.76 27.28 -13.98
CA ALA A 281 -3.69 28.30 -15.02
C ALA A 281 -2.47 28.02 -15.91
N ASN A 282 -2.67 28.04 -17.23
CA ASN A 282 -1.59 27.92 -18.21
C ASN A 282 -0.62 29.11 -18.13
#